data_AF-W1Y7D3-F1
#
_entry.id   AF-W1Y7D3-F1
#
_cell.length_a   1.000
_cell.length_b   1.000
_cell.length_c   1.000
_cell.angle_alpha   90.00
_cell.angle_beta   90.00
_cell.angle_gamma   90.00
#
_symmetry.space_group_name_H-M   'P 1'
#
loop_
_entity.id
_entity.type
_entity.pdbx_description
1 polymer ?
#
loop_
_entity_poly.entity_id
_entity_poly.type
_entity_poly.pdbx_seq_one_letter_code
_entity_poly.pdbx_strand_id
1 'polypeptide(L)' 'TTLFRSMRLFIAEKPSMAREISKCLPENKNIQKQNGYFIQGDDVVTWVVGHVLHQAEPGDYDDKYIRWR' A
#
# COMPACT_ATOMS: atom_id res chain seq x y z
N THR A 1 7.28 -29.57 -13.08
CA THR A 1 6.33 -29.23 -12.00
C THR A 1 6.47 -27.76 -11.71
N THR A 2 5.66 -26.92 -12.36
CA THR A 2 5.75 -25.46 -12.20
C THR A 2 5.17 -25.11 -10.83
N LEU A 3 6.03 -24.75 -9.88
CA LEU A 3 5.60 -24.21 -8.60
C LEU A 3 4.92 -22.87 -8.90
N PHE A 4 3.62 -22.74 -8.64
CA PHE A 4 2.98 -21.44 -8.59
C PHE A 4 3.60 -20.66 -7.43
N ARG A 5 4.54 -19.77 -7.72
CA ARG A 5 5.05 -18.82 -6.74
C ARG A 5 3.95 -17.80 -6.45
N SER A 6 3.40 -17.86 -5.25
CA SER A 6 2.36 -16.93 -4.81
C SER A 6 3.01 -15.63 -4.37
N MET A 7 2.67 -14.53 -5.04
CA MET A 7 3.12 -13.19 -4.66
C MET A 7 2.44 -12.75 -3.36
N ARG A 8 3.20 -12.22 -2.40
CA ARG A 8 2.66 -11.62 -1.16
C ARG A 8 2.84 -10.11 -1.19
N LEU A 9 1.74 -9.37 -0.98
CA LEU A 9 1.75 -7.91 -0.95
C LEU A 9 1.61 -7.41 0.50
N PHE A 10 2.57 -6.60 0.93
CA PHE A 10 2.56 -5.89 2.20
C PHE A 10 2.27 -4.41 1.95
N ILE A 11 1.30 -3.84 2.68
CA ILE A 11 0.92 -2.42 2.58
C ILE A 11 1.21 -1.76 3.92
N ALA A 12 2.17 -0.84 3.95
CA ALA A 12 2.52 -0.09 5.16
C ALA A 12 1.82 1.27 5.23
N GLU A 13 1.69 1.85 6.43
CA GLU A 13 1.06 3.16 6.62
C GLU A 13 1.90 4.35 6.11
N LYS A 14 3.22 4.15 5.96
CA LYS A 14 4.18 5.20 5.61
C LYS A 14 5.46 4.64 4.99
N PRO A 15 6.22 5.45 4.21
CA PRO A 15 7.42 4.98 3.53
C PRO A 15 8.51 4.43 4.46
N SER A 16 8.65 4.99 5.67
CA SER A 16 9.66 4.52 6.63
C SER A 16 9.34 3.13 7.16
N MET A 17 8.06 2.84 7.45
CA MET A 17 7.63 1.52 7.91
C MET A 17 7.81 0.45 6.83
N ALA A 18 7.50 0.78 5.56
CA ALA A 18 7.74 -0.14 4.44
C ALA A 18 9.22 -0.54 4.29
N ARG A 19 10.15 0.39 4.55
CA ARG A 19 11.59 0.08 4.54
C ARG A 19 11.96 -0.90 5.64
N GLU A 20 11.43 -0.73 6.85
CA GLU A 20 11.71 -1.64 7.96
C GLU A 20 11.11 -3.03 7.70
N ILE A 21 9.88 -3.12 7.18
CA ILE A 21 9.28 -4.40 6.76
C ILE A 21 10.18 -5.11 5.73
N SER A 22 10.64 -4.39 4.70
CA SER A 22 11.46 -4.96 3.63
C SER A 22 12.78 -5.57 4.17
N LYS A 23 13.38 -4.96 5.20
CA LYS A 23 14.59 -5.48 5.85
C LYS A 23 14.35 -6.74 6.68
N CYS A 24 13.14 -6.94 7.19
CA CYS A 24 12.78 -8.12 8.01
C CYS A 24 12.35 -9.34 7.19
N LEU A 25 12.07 -9.17 5.89
CA LEU A 25 11.64 -10.25 5.01
C LEU A 25 12.82 -11.15 4.56
N PRO A 26 12.57 -12.41 4.17
CA PRO A 26 13.64 -13.40 3.90
C PRO A 26 14.64 -12.97 2.81
N GLU A 27 14.16 -12.30 1.76
CA GLU A 27 14.96 -11.84 0.62
C GLU A 27 15.54 -10.42 0.84
N ASN A 28 15.81 -10.03 2.09
CA ASN A 28 16.30 -8.70 2.46
C ASN A 28 17.67 -8.29 1.88
N LYS A 29 18.39 -9.22 1.24
CA LYS A 29 19.66 -8.94 0.54
C LYS A 29 19.44 -8.48 -0.90
N ASN A 30 18.25 -8.68 -1.46
CA ASN A 30 17.91 -8.35 -2.84
C ASN A 30 16.66 -7.45 -2.91
N ILE A 31 16.69 -6.35 -2.16
CA ILE A 31 15.61 -5.37 -2.13
C ILE A 31 15.72 -4.47 -3.36
N GLN A 32 14.79 -4.60 -4.29
CA GLN A 32 14.69 -3.74 -5.46
C GLN A 32 13.71 -2.61 -5.17
N LYS A 33 14.23 -1.38 -5.06
CA LYS A 33 13.40 -0.19 -4.87
C LYS A 33 12.81 0.27 -6.19
N GLN A 34 11.51 0.53 -6.20
CA GLN A 34 10.77 1.11 -7.31
C GLN A 34 10.04 2.38 -6.89
N ASN A 35 9.33 3.01 -7.83
CA ASN A 35 8.51 4.19 -7.53
C ASN A 35 7.27 3.79 -6.74
N GLY A 36 7.33 3.92 -5.41
CA GLY A 36 6.21 3.67 -4.50
C GLY A 36 6.18 2.29 -3.84
N TYR A 37 7.16 1.41 -4.10
CA TYR A 37 7.22 0.07 -3.49
C TYR A 37 8.62 -0.55 -3.57
N PHE A 38 8.78 -1.69 -2.90
CA PHE A 38 9.94 -2.58 -2.94
C PHE A 38 9.52 -3.96 -3.47
N ILE A 39 10.39 -4.61 -4.25
CA ILE A 39 10.24 -6.03 -4.65
C ILE A 39 11.43 -6.81 -4.12
N GLN A 40 11.18 -7.98 -3.54
CA GLN A 40 12.21 -8.92 -3.12
C GLN A 40 11.70 -10.37 -3.20
N GLY A 41 12.23 -11.12 -4.16
CA GLY A 41 11.72 -12.46 -4.47
C GLY A 41 10.25 -12.42 -4.89
N ASP A 42 9.40 -13.11 -4.13
CA ASP A 42 7.95 -13.15 -4.35
C ASP A 42 7.18 -12.13 -3.48
N ASP A 43 7.90 -11.31 -2.70
CA ASP A 43 7.30 -10.31 -1.81
C ASP A 43 7.34 -8.91 -2.45
N VAL A 44 6.24 -8.18 -2.31
CA VAL A 44 6.12 -6.77 -2.68
C VAL A 44 5.74 -5.98 -1.44
N VAL A 45 6.46 -4.90 -1.15
CA VAL A 45 6.18 -4.01 -0.02
C VAL A 45 5.90 -2.60 -0.54
N THR A 46 4.66 -2.15 -0.42
CA THR A 46 4.23 -0.79 -0.78
C THR A 46 3.82 -0.02 0.47
N TRP A 47 3.53 1.27 0.32
CA TRP A 47 3.02 2.09 1.40
C TRP A 47 1.95 3.07 0.92
N VAL A 48 1.08 3.40 1.86
CA VAL A 48 0.16 4.51 1.76
C VAL A 48 0.84 5.78 2.29
N VAL A 49 0.37 6.96 1.87
CA VAL A 49 0.71 8.24 2.49
C VAL A 49 -0.60 8.93 2.88
N GLY A 50 -0.85 9.05 4.19
CA GLY A 50 -2.11 9.61 4.69
C GLY A 50 -3.31 8.70 4.47
N HIS A 51 -4.49 9.27 4.28
CA HIS A 51 -5.69 8.51 3.93
C HIS A 51 -5.77 8.36 2.40
N VAL A 52 -5.74 7.12 1.88
CA VAL A 52 -5.95 6.86 0.44
C VAL A 52 -7.37 7.23 0.01
N LEU A 53 -8.31 7.07 0.94
CA LEU A 53 -9.73 7.27 0.73
C LEU A 53 -10.25 8.24 1.78
N HIS A 54 -11.17 9.08 1.36
CA HIS A 54 -11.92 9.95 2.24
C HIS A 54 -13.39 9.53 2.17
N GLN A 55 -14.14 9.84 3.23
CA GLN A 55 -15.60 9.72 3.15
C GLN A 55 -16.10 10.68 2.08
N ALA A 56 -17.10 10.24 1.31
CA ALA A 56 -17.77 11.13 0.39
C ALA A 56 -18.50 12.21 1.19
N GLU A 57 -18.44 13.44 0.70
CA GLU A 57 -19.13 14.58 1.28
C GLU A 57 -20.65 14.41 1.07
N PRO A 58 -21.51 14.99 1.94
CA PRO A 58 -22.96 14.87 1.76
C PRO A 58 -23.46 15.29 0.36
N GLY A 59 -22.79 16.28 -0.25
CA GLY A 59 -23.08 16.73 -1.61
C GLY A 59 -22.73 15.73 -2.71
N ASP A 60 -21.81 14.79 -2.46
CA ASP A 60 -21.51 13.71 -3.41
C ASP A 60 -22.69 12.73 -3.54
N TYR A 61 -23.59 12.69 -2.55
CA TYR A 61 -24.79 11.86 -2.56
C TYR A 61 -26.01 12.59 -3.14
N ASP A 62 -26.26 13.84 -2.73
CA ASP A 62 -27.38 14.68 -3.19
C ASP A 62 -27.12 16.16 -2.86
N ASP A 63 -27.29 17.05 -3.85
CA ASP A 63 -27.08 18.50 -3.71
C ASP A 63 -27.89 19.12 -2.55
N LYS A 64 -29.04 18.53 -2.19
CA LYS A 64 -29.86 19.05 -1.07
C LYS A 64 -29.14 18.98 0.28
N TYR A 65 -28.13 18.12 0.41
CA TYR A 65 -27.35 17.95 1.64
C TYR A 65 -26.13 18.88 1.73
N ILE A 66 -25.85 19.71 0.71
CA ILE A 66 -24.75 20.69 0.76
C ILE A 66 -25.01 21.77 1.83
N ARG A 67 -26.27 22.17 2.04
CA ARG A 67 -26.64 23.16 3.04
C ARG A 67 -27.21 22.49 4.28
N TRP A 68 -26.57 22.76 5.41
CA TRP A 68 -27.05 22.35 6.73
C TRP A 68 -28.26 23.22 7.10
N ARG A 69 -29.38 22.58 7.41
CA ARG A 69 -30.64 23.21 7.82
C ARG A 69 -31.23 22.48 9.00
#